data_AF-A0A6M8VG14-F1
#
_entry.id   AF-A0A6M8VG14-F1
#
_cell.length_a   1.000
_cell.length_b   1.000
_cell.length_c   1.000
_cell.angle_alpha   90.00
_cell.angle_beta   90.00
_cell.angle_gamma   90.00
#
_symmetry.space_group_name_H-M   'P 1'
#
loop_
_entity.id
_entity.type
_entity.pdbx_description
1 polymer ?
#
loop_
_entity_poly.entity_id
_entity_poly.type
_entity_poly.pdbx_seq_one_letter_code
_entity_poly.pdbx_strand_id
1 'polypeptide(L)'
;MLKKYVIIAIIISFDIFSQSQFQQFLSHVNSLTDPTQKNAAVDSFMSYARTIGIPFIEDSTANFLYIGNTSSVTAAGDFNGWNASSWSLSRVYQTNLWYRSVVFEKDARLDYKFVLNNSNWILDPENPNTCAGGFGPNSELSMPLYIQPWEINYQSSVQHGSLKYKTLFSSNVGSNYQITIYLPPGYDTLSQTKYPVAYFQDGSEYISLGRAVNVLDNLIDSSKIEPIIAVFVTPNNRNDEYAGNKRNQYQLFFVNELVPYIDNTYKTIPAPDKRLVMGDSFGGNISALISYNYPEVFGLCGLHSGAFWPNNYEAYNLIINGPIKNIKWSLIWGTYESLFSNMRSFRDFLIVNQYETDWLERPEGHSWGLWRASIDRILEYFFPNSSSDIIHSNELEINTFKLFQNYPNPFNPGTVISYQLPTSCFVTLKIFDVLGKEVAVLVNKEQPAGSFTIDFNSAGLSSGIYYYQLKSEGFTDTKPMLLLK
;
A
#
# COMPACT_ATOMS: atom_id res chain seq x y z
N MET A 1 -48.72 7.67 -34.93
CA MET A 1 -47.61 7.26 -34.04
C MET A 1 -46.29 7.47 -34.76
N LEU A 2 -45.51 8.47 -34.36
CA LEU A 2 -44.04 8.51 -34.47
C LEU A 2 -43.57 9.72 -33.65
N LYS A 3 -43.03 9.49 -32.44
CA LYS A 3 -42.42 10.54 -31.62
C LYS A 3 -40.97 10.70 -32.09
N LYS A 4 -40.62 11.87 -32.64
CA LYS A 4 -39.24 12.27 -32.92
C LYS A 4 -38.56 12.60 -31.59
N TYR A 5 -37.52 11.84 -31.24
CA TYR A 5 -36.57 12.23 -30.20
C TYR A 5 -35.58 13.22 -30.81
N VAL A 6 -35.54 14.43 -30.27
CA VAL A 6 -34.53 15.44 -30.63
C VAL A 6 -33.36 15.23 -29.67
N ILE A 7 -32.27 14.64 -30.17
CA ILE A 7 -30.97 14.69 -29.51
C ILE A 7 -30.37 16.06 -29.86
N ILE A 8 -30.25 16.94 -28.85
CA ILE A 8 -29.53 18.19 -29.00
C ILE A 8 -28.06 17.89 -28.68
N ALA A 9 -27.23 17.80 -29.72
CA ALA A 9 -25.79 17.87 -29.59
C ALA A 9 -25.37 19.35 -29.54
N ILE A 10 -24.80 19.80 -28.42
CA ILE A 10 -24.18 21.11 -28.30
C ILE A 10 -22.67 20.90 -28.26
N ILE A 11 -22.02 21.23 -29.37
CA ILE A 11 -20.57 21.44 -29.43
C ILE A 11 -20.36 22.94 -29.23
N ILE A 12 -19.81 23.33 -28.08
CA ILE A 12 -19.26 24.67 -27.89
C ILE A 12 -17.92 24.52 -27.16
N SER A 13 -16.86 24.86 -27.87
CA SER A 13 -15.50 25.01 -27.37
C SER A 13 -15.37 26.32 -26.60
N PHE A 14 -15.14 26.21 -25.30
CA PHE A 14 -14.61 27.28 -24.44
C PHE A 14 -13.64 26.63 -23.44
N ASP A 15 -12.40 27.14 -23.38
CA ASP A 15 -11.48 26.89 -22.26
C ASP A 15 -11.97 27.68 -21.03
N ILE A 16 -13.05 27.20 -20.44
CA ILE A 16 -13.48 27.46 -19.07
C ILE A 16 -13.08 26.19 -18.32
N PHE A 17 -12.50 26.27 -17.12
CA PHE A 17 -12.37 25.09 -16.26
C PHE A 17 -13.76 24.44 -16.16
N SER A 18 -14.00 23.37 -16.92
CA SER A 18 -15.34 22.81 -17.01
C SER A 18 -15.70 22.31 -15.63
N GLN A 19 -16.80 22.81 -15.06
CA GLN A 19 -17.31 22.28 -13.80
C GLN A 19 -17.37 20.76 -13.89
N SER A 20 -16.95 20.05 -12.84
CA SER A 20 -17.06 18.58 -12.79
C SER A 20 -18.51 18.17 -13.01
N GLN A 21 -18.75 16.96 -13.51
CA GLN A 21 -20.09 16.44 -13.75
C GLN A 21 -20.93 16.48 -12.47
N PHE A 22 -20.32 16.20 -11.31
CA PHE A 22 -21.00 16.32 -10.03
C PHE A 22 -21.38 17.77 -9.69
N GLN A 23 -20.52 18.75 -9.97
CA GLN A 23 -20.83 20.17 -9.76
C GLN A 23 -21.92 20.68 -10.73
N GLN A 24 -21.92 20.20 -11.97
CA GLN A 24 -22.99 20.48 -12.93
C GLN A 24 -24.33 19.89 -12.44
N PHE A 25 -24.31 18.66 -11.92
CA PHE A 25 -25.47 18.04 -11.29
C PHE A 25 -25.98 18.86 -10.10
N LEU A 26 -25.12 19.26 -9.16
CA LEU A 26 -25.53 20.09 -8.01
C LEU A 26 -26.13 21.42 -8.47
N SER A 27 -25.53 22.06 -9.47
CA SER A 27 -26.03 23.31 -10.05
C SER A 27 -27.42 23.12 -10.68
N HIS A 28 -27.61 22.02 -11.41
CA HIS A 28 -28.91 21.67 -11.99
C HIS A 28 -29.97 21.46 -10.92
N VAL A 29 -29.72 20.63 -9.90
CA VAL A 29 -30.70 20.36 -8.82
C VAL A 29 -31.06 21.64 -8.06
N ASN A 30 -30.08 22.50 -7.79
CA ASN A 30 -30.32 23.78 -7.10
C ASN A 30 -31.10 24.80 -7.95
N SER A 31 -31.08 24.67 -9.29
CA SER A 31 -31.88 25.53 -10.18
C SER A 31 -33.37 25.17 -10.19
N LEU A 32 -33.73 23.95 -9.77
CA LEU A 32 -35.12 23.49 -9.68
C LEU A 32 -35.77 24.05 -8.42
N THR A 33 -37.06 24.38 -8.50
CA THR A 33 -37.82 24.89 -7.34
C THR A 33 -38.73 23.85 -6.71
N ASP A 34 -39.19 22.86 -7.48
CA ASP A 34 -40.09 21.81 -7.02
C ASP A 34 -39.32 20.64 -6.37
N PRO A 35 -39.60 20.27 -5.10
CA PRO A 35 -38.94 19.14 -4.45
C PRO A 35 -39.10 17.81 -5.19
N THR A 36 -40.21 17.58 -5.89
CA THR A 36 -40.41 16.33 -6.64
C THR A 36 -39.43 16.24 -7.81
N GLN A 37 -39.31 17.33 -8.59
CA GLN A 37 -38.33 17.43 -9.67
C GLN A 37 -36.88 17.31 -9.17
N LYS A 38 -36.55 17.90 -8.01
CA LYS A 38 -35.22 17.75 -7.42
C LYS A 38 -34.89 16.29 -7.09
N ASN A 39 -35.80 15.58 -6.44
CA ASN A 39 -35.57 14.17 -6.10
C ASN A 39 -35.50 13.30 -7.37
N ALA A 40 -36.30 13.58 -8.41
CA ALA A 40 -36.18 12.89 -9.69
C ALA A 40 -34.82 13.12 -10.36
N ALA A 41 -34.25 14.33 -10.26
CA ALA A 41 -32.92 14.63 -10.76
C ALA A 41 -31.83 13.90 -9.95
N VAL A 42 -31.96 13.83 -8.62
CA VAL A 42 -31.11 13.01 -7.74
C VAL A 42 -31.16 11.54 -8.15
N ASP A 43 -32.35 10.96 -8.35
CA ASP A 43 -32.52 9.55 -8.72
C ASP A 43 -31.86 9.25 -10.08
N SER A 44 -32.02 10.15 -11.05
CA SER A 44 -31.36 10.06 -12.35
C SER A 44 -29.84 10.12 -12.24
N PHE A 45 -29.32 11.03 -11.41
CA PHE A 45 -27.88 11.13 -11.19
C PHE A 45 -27.31 9.91 -10.47
N MET A 46 -27.97 9.44 -9.41
CA MET A 46 -27.53 8.23 -8.70
C MET A 46 -27.56 7.00 -9.62
N SER A 47 -28.53 6.91 -10.52
CA SER A 47 -28.56 5.85 -11.53
C SER A 47 -27.34 5.92 -12.46
N TYR A 48 -26.93 7.11 -12.89
CA TYR A 48 -25.70 7.31 -13.66
C TYR A 48 -24.44 7.04 -12.83
N ALA A 49 -24.33 7.60 -11.62
CA ALA A 49 -23.18 7.44 -10.74
C ALA A 49 -22.87 5.98 -10.44
N ARG A 50 -23.90 5.14 -10.20
CA ARG A 50 -23.74 3.69 -10.02
C ARG A 50 -23.13 2.97 -11.21
N THR A 51 -23.29 3.48 -12.43
CA THR A 51 -22.65 2.88 -13.63
C THR A 51 -21.16 3.23 -13.75
N ILE A 52 -20.73 4.31 -13.10
CA ILE A 52 -19.33 4.74 -13.06
C ILE A 52 -18.63 4.13 -11.84
N GLY A 53 -19.30 4.07 -10.70
CA GLY A 53 -18.78 3.57 -9.42
C GLY A 53 -19.11 4.52 -8.27
N ILE A 54 -19.19 3.98 -7.06
CA ILE A 54 -19.41 4.74 -5.82
C ILE A 54 -18.26 4.42 -4.84
N PRO A 55 -17.61 5.41 -4.21
CA PRO A 55 -17.80 6.85 -4.35
C PRO A 55 -17.67 7.35 -5.80
N PHE A 56 -18.42 8.39 -6.17
CA PHE A 56 -18.40 8.90 -7.53
C PHE A 56 -17.13 9.73 -7.74
N ILE A 57 -16.16 9.18 -8.47
CA ILE A 57 -14.83 9.76 -8.61
C ILE A 57 -14.71 10.50 -9.94
N GLU A 58 -14.20 11.73 -9.86
CA GLU A 58 -13.82 12.54 -11.01
C GLU A 58 -12.37 13.02 -10.82
N ASP A 59 -11.47 12.51 -11.66
CA ASP A 59 -10.03 12.77 -11.56
C ASP A 59 -9.46 12.39 -10.18
N SER A 60 -9.06 13.36 -9.36
CA SER A 60 -8.57 13.16 -7.99
C SER A 60 -9.64 13.40 -6.93
N THR A 61 -10.88 13.72 -7.30
CA THR A 61 -11.96 14.04 -6.35
C THR A 61 -12.90 12.85 -6.19
N ALA A 62 -13.00 12.32 -4.98
CA ALA A 62 -14.03 11.36 -4.60
C ALA A 62 -15.24 12.10 -4.01
N ASN A 63 -16.42 11.86 -4.58
CA ASN A 63 -17.69 12.34 -4.06
C ASN A 63 -18.38 11.21 -3.31
N PHE A 64 -18.36 11.29 -1.97
CA PHE A 64 -19.12 10.39 -1.11
C PHE A 64 -20.59 10.80 -1.15
N LEU A 65 -21.48 9.84 -1.40
CA LEU A 65 -22.91 10.07 -1.60
C LEU A 65 -23.70 9.17 -0.67
N TYR A 66 -24.70 9.73 0.01
CA TYR A 66 -25.62 8.96 0.83
C TYR A 66 -27.06 9.43 0.60
N ILE A 67 -27.98 8.50 0.32
CA ILE A 67 -29.40 8.77 0.14
C ILE A 67 -30.15 8.35 1.39
N GLY A 68 -30.77 9.30 2.10
CA GLY A 68 -31.53 8.97 3.29
C GLY A 68 -32.18 10.13 4.04
N ASN A 69 -33.18 9.77 4.85
CA ASN A 69 -33.89 10.66 5.76
C ASN A 69 -33.34 10.51 7.18
N THR A 70 -32.22 11.17 7.42
CA THR A 70 -31.50 11.22 8.71
C THR A 70 -31.24 12.67 9.08
N SER A 71 -30.92 12.96 10.35
CA SER A 71 -30.60 14.33 10.78
C SER A 71 -29.13 14.70 10.56
N SER A 72 -28.23 13.73 10.52
CA SER A 72 -26.81 13.93 10.25
C SER A 72 -26.17 12.72 9.58
N VAL A 73 -25.18 12.98 8.73
CA VAL A 73 -24.31 11.96 8.12
C VAL A 73 -22.88 12.43 8.23
N THR A 74 -22.00 11.58 8.73
CA THR A 74 -20.55 11.79 8.69
C THR A 74 -19.88 10.60 8.00
N ALA A 75 -18.72 10.82 7.41
CA ALA A 75 -17.86 9.76 6.90
C ALA A 75 -16.67 9.57 7.84
N ALA A 76 -16.50 8.38 8.39
CA ALA A 76 -15.37 8.01 9.25
C ALA A 76 -14.54 6.94 8.55
N GLY A 77 -13.23 7.10 8.50
CA GLY A 77 -12.34 6.20 7.79
C GLY A 77 -10.87 6.52 8.02
N ASP A 78 -10.00 5.89 7.23
CA ASP A 78 -8.54 6.04 7.34
C ASP A 78 -8.11 7.51 7.25
N PHE A 79 -8.72 8.28 6.33
CA PHE A 79 -8.44 9.69 6.09
C PHE A 79 -8.71 10.66 7.26
N ASN A 80 -9.40 10.21 8.31
CA ASN A 80 -9.66 11.04 9.49
C ASN A 80 -9.45 10.28 10.80
N GLY A 81 -8.70 9.18 10.77
CA GLY A 81 -8.44 8.36 11.94
C GLY A 81 -9.72 7.80 12.58
N TRP A 82 -10.70 7.43 11.74
CA TRP A 82 -11.97 6.84 12.18
C TRP A 82 -12.81 7.73 13.11
N ASN A 83 -12.64 9.06 13.04
CA ASN A 83 -13.39 9.99 13.87
C ASN A 83 -14.83 10.21 13.35
N ALA A 84 -15.79 9.58 14.04
CA ALA A 84 -17.22 9.61 13.76
C ALA A 84 -17.88 11.01 13.75
N SER A 85 -17.26 12.00 14.39
CA SER A 85 -17.78 13.37 14.46
C SER A 85 -17.15 14.30 13.44
N SER A 86 -16.12 13.83 12.74
CA SER A 86 -15.46 14.58 11.68
C SER A 86 -16.08 14.28 10.33
N TRP A 87 -15.80 15.12 9.34
CA TRP A 87 -16.21 14.91 7.96
C TRP A 87 -17.73 14.76 7.73
N SER A 88 -18.52 15.70 8.25
CA SER A 88 -19.95 15.79 7.96
C SER A 88 -20.23 15.96 6.46
N LEU A 89 -21.26 15.26 5.97
CA LEU A 89 -21.80 15.45 4.64
C LEU A 89 -22.84 16.58 4.65
N SER A 90 -22.95 17.28 3.53
CA SER A 90 -23.94 18.33 3.31
C SER A 90 -25.17 17.76 2.64
N ARG A 91 -26.37 18.09 3.14
CA ARG A 91 -27.62 17.74 2.49
C ARG A 91 -27.91 18.70 1.34
N VAL A 92 -28.19 18.17 0.15
CA VAL A 92 -28.68 18.98 -0.97
C VAL A 92 -30.09 19.49 -0.64
N TYR A 93 -30.29 20.81 -0.74
CA TYR A 93 -31.47 21.49 -0.21
C TYR A 93 -32.79 20.94 -0.78
N GLN A 94 -33.71 20.55 0.11
CA GLN A 94 -35.01 19.92 -0.19
C GLN A 94 -34.93 18.55 -0.89
N THR A 95 -33.84 17.81 -0.70
CA THR A 95 -33.70 16.43 -1.16
C THR A 95 -33.29 15.51 -0.01
N ASN A 96 -33.23 14.21 -0.28
CA ASN A 96 -32.65 13.20 0.63
C ASN A 96 -31.18 12.87 0.33
N LEU A 97 -30.53 13.56 -0.61
CA LEU A 97 -29.12 13.36 -0.94
C LEU A 97 -28.20 14.13 0.00
N TRP A 98 -27.24 13.41 0.56
CA TRP A 98 -26.11 13.91 1.32
C TRP A 98 -24.83 13.68 0.52
N TYR A 99 -23.91 14.64 0.56
CA TYR A 99 -22.64 14.48 -0.14
C TYR A 99 -21.46 15.13 0.58
N ARG A 100 -20.26 14.66 0.23
CA ARG A 100 -19.00 15.33 0.53
C ARG A 100 -17.99 15.04 -0.57
N SER A 101 -17.38 16.08 -1.11
CA SER A 101 -16.33 15.98 -2.13
C SER A 101 -14.97 16.16 -1.47
N VAL A 102 -14.04 15.24 -1.73
CA VAL A 102 -12.70 15.27 -1.15
C VAL A 102 -11.67 14.86 -2.20
N VAL A 103 -10.51 15.52 -2.18
CA VAL A 103 -9.38 15.18 -3.04
C VAL A 103 -8.49 14.14 -2.37
N PHE A 104 -8.11 13.11 -3.12
CA PHE A 104 -7.16 12.06 -2.72
C PHE A 104 -6.10 11.86 -3.80
N GLU A 105 -4.99 11.22 -3.43
CA GLU A 105 -4.01 10.69 -4.36
C GLU A 105 -4.69 9.70 -5.32
N LYS A 106 -4.26 9.69 -6.58
CA LYS A 106 -4.94 8.92 -7.62
C LYS A 106 -4.80 7.40 -7.44
N ASP A 107 -3.80 6.96 -6.70
CA ASP A 107 -3.55 5.56 -6.33
C ASP A 107 -3.97 5.24 -4.88
N ALA A 108 -4.70 6.14 -4.21
CA ALA A 108 -5.18 5.90 -2.84
C ALA A 108 -6.21 4.78 -2.76
N ARG A 109 -6.13 4.01 -1.67
CA ARG A 109 -7.13 3.01 -1.30
C ARG A 109 -7.41 3.04 0.20
N LEU A 110 -8.65 3.32 0.59
CA LEU A 110 -9.00 3.68 1.97
C LEU A 110 -10.28 3.00 2.44
N ASP A 111 -10.29 2.58 3.70
CA ASP A 111 -11.48 2.08 4.38
C ASP A 111 -12.31 3.25 4.94
N TYR A 112 -13.64 3.12 4.86
CA TYR A 112 -14.56 4.04 5.52
C TYR A 112 -15.92 3.41 5.85
N LYS A 113 -16.69 4.13 6.66
CA LYS A 113 -18.10 3.90 6.99
C LYS A 113 -18.83 5.23 7.08
N PHE A 114 -20.15 5.21 6.91
CA PHE A 114 -20.98 6.34 7.32
C PHE A 114 -21.44 6.18 8.76
N VAL A 115 -21.55 7.30 9.47
CA VAL A 115 -22.18 7.36 10.79
C VAL A 115 -23.42 8.25 10.71
N LEU A 116 -24.58 7.65 10.88
CA LEU A 116 -25.88 8.32 10.81
C LEU A 116 -26.33 8.73 12.21
N ASN A 117 -26.95 9.91 12.32
CA ASN A 117 -27.45 10.46 13.59
C ASN A 117 -26.39 10.38 14.72
N ASN A 118 -25.11 10.54 14.36
CA ASN A 118 -23.93 10.53 15.24
C ASN A 118 -23.57 9.20 15.94
N SER A 119 -24.34 8.11 15.73
CA SER A 119 -24.08 6.84 16.43
C SER A 119 -24.29 5.57 15.62
N ASN A 120 -25.04 5.62 14.52
CA ASN A 120 -25.35 4.44 13.72
C ASN A 120 -24.32 4.25 12.60
N TRP A 121 -23.37 3.34 12.81
CA TRP A 121 -22.33 3.00 11.85
C TRP A 121 -22.85 2.03 10.79
N ILE A 122 -22.72 2.40 9.53
CA ILE A 122 -23.10 1.57 8.40
C ILE A 122 -22.00 1.55 7.34
N LEU A 123 -21.94 0.47 6.58
CA LEU A 123 -21.27 0.48 5.29
C LEU A 123 -21.99 1.49 4.38
N ASP A 124 -21.26 2.06 3.43
CA ASP A 124 -21.86 2.80 2.32
C ASP A 124 -22.78 1.85 1.53
N PRO A 125 -24.11 2.05 1.57
CA PRO A 125 -25.05 1.14 0.94
C PRO A 125 -24.94 1.11 -0.59
N GLU A 126 -24.32 2.12 -1.18
CA GLU A 126 -24.20 2.31 -2.62
C GLU A 126 -22.84 1.86 -3.17
N ASN A 127 -21.85 1.64 -2.29
CA ASN A 127 -20.53 1.17 -2.68
C ASN A 127 -20.47 -0.36 -2.67
N PRO A 128 -20.30 -1.03 -3.84
CA PRO A 128 -20.20 -2.48 -3.90
C PRO A 128 -18.85 -3.00 -3.37
N ASN A 129 -17.82 -2.14 -3.28
CA ASN A 129 -16.50 -2.51 -2.83
C ASN A 129 -16.43 -2.49 -1.30
N THR A 130 -16.02 -3.61 -0.73
CA THR A 130 -15.81 -3.74 0.71
C THR A 130 -14.49 -4.44 0.97
N CYS A 131 -13.90 -4.13 2.12
CA CYS A 131 -12.73 -4.82 2.63
C CYS A 131 -13.05 -5.44 3.97
N ALA A 132 -12.72 -6.72 4.11
CA ALA A 132 -12.78 -7.40 5.39
C ALA A 132 -11.63 -6.92 6.29
N GLY A 133 -11.96 -6.52 7.52
CA GLY A 133 -10.99 -6.21 8.57
C GLY A 133 -11.28 -6.98 9.86
N GLY A 134 -10.38 -6.90 10.84
CA GLY A 134 -10.49 -7.63 12.12
C GLY A 134 -11.69 -7.24 12.99
N PHE A 135 -12.29 -6.07 12.74
CA PHE A 135 -13.49 -5.57 13.45
C PHE A 135 -14.76 -5.60 12.57
N GLY A 136 -14.74 -6.42 11.52
CA GLY A 136 -15.81 -6.50 10.53
C GLY A 136 -15.47 -5.77 9.23
N PRO A 137 -16.39 -5.82 8.24
CA PRO A 137 -16.15 -5.22 6.94
C PRO A 137 -16.20 -3.69 7.01
N ASN A 138 -15.50 -3.05 6.08
CA ASN A 138 -15.54 -1.62 5.79
C ASN A 138 -15.87 -1.39 4.31
N SER A 139 -16.41 -0.23 3.96
CA SER A 139 -16.52 0.18 2.56
C SER A 139 -15.16 0.62 2.07
N GLU A 140 -14.86 0.34 0.81
CA GLU A 140 -13.54 0.62 0.23
C GLU A 140 -13.65 1.75 -0.80
N LEU A 141 -12.93 2.85 -0.57
CA LEU A 141 -12.58 3.80 -1.61
C LEU A 141 -11.36 3.27 -2.36
N SER A 142 -11.48 3.11 -3.67
CA SER A 142 -10.36 2.78 -4.56
C SER A 142 -10.27 3.85 -5.65
N MET A 143 -9.21 4.66 -5.60
CA MET A 143 -8.99 5.74 -6.57
C MET A 143 -8.53 5.17 -7.93
N PRO A 144 -8.65 5.93 -9.04
CA PRO A 144 -8.62 5.36 -10.40
C PRO A 144 -7.30 4.70 -10.83
N LEU A 145 -6.18 5.03 -10.16
CA LEU A 145 -4.86 4.43 -10.40
C LEU A 145 -4.48 3.39 -9.35
N TYR A 146 -5.34 3.11 -8.37
CA TYR A 146 -5.14 1.97 -7.48
C TYR A 146 -5.36 0.68 -8.27
N ILE A 147 -4.34 -0.18 -8.26
CA ILE A 147 -4.38 -1.48 -8.92
C ILE A 147 -4.39 -2.53 -7.82
N GLN A 148 -5.50 -3.26 -7.72
CA GLN A 148 -5.58 -4.39 -6.82
C GLN A 148 -4.62 -5.50 -7.30
N PRO A 149 -3.74 -6.03 -6.43
CA PRO A 149 -2.82 -7.08 -6.83
C PRO A 149 -3.57 -8.35 -7.23
N TRP A 150 -3.12 -9.00 -8.29
CA TRP A 150 -3.83 -10.13 -8.88
C TRP A 150 -3.67 -11.41 -8.05
N GLU A 151 -2.52 -11.54 -7.38
CA GLU A 151 -2.05 -12.68 -6.60
C GLU A 151 -2.85 -12.92 -5.31
N ILE A 152 -3.67 -11.96 -4.87
CA ILE A 152 -4.56 -12.16 -3.72
C ILE A 152 -5.76 -13.04 -4.07
N ASN A 153 -6.07 -13.17 -5.36
CA ASN A 153 -7.23 -13.91 -5.85
C ASN A 153 -6.92 -15.40 -5.97
N TYR A 154 -7.92 -16.21 -5.66
CA TYR A 154 -7.83 -17.65 -5.90
C TYR A 154 -7.85 -17.92 -7.42
N GLN A 155 -6.86 -18.67 -7.91
CA GLN A 155 -6.80 -19.08 -9.31
C GLN A 155 -6.90 -20.60 -9.39
N SER A 156 -7.90 -21.14 -10.06
CA SER A 156 -8.08 -22.59 -10.17
C SER A 156 -7.06 -23.28 -11.09
N SER A 157 -6.34 -22.52 -11.89
CA SER A 157 -5.37 -23.02 -12.87
C SER A 157 -3.96 -23.20 -12.32
N VAL A 158 -3.63 -22.58 -11.19
CA VAL A 158 -2.28 -22.67 -10.59
C VAL A 158 -2.16 -23.92 -9.74
N GLN A 159 -0.94 -24.42 -9.55
CA GLN A 159 -0.75 -25.47 -8.56
C GLN A 159 -0.88 -24.92 -7.14
N HIS A 160 -1.59 -25.64 -6.29
CA HIS A 160 -1.84 -25.22 -4.91
C HIS A 160 -0.98 -25.99 -3.92
N GLY A 161 -0.40 -25.25 -2.97
CA GLY A 161 0.25 -25.83 -1.80
C GLY A 161 -0.76 -26.54 -0.90
N SER A 162 -0.24 -27.31 0.06
CA SER A 162 -1.06 -28.06 1.01
C SER A 162 -0.96 -27.46 2.41
N LEU A 163 -2.08 -27.41 3.14
CA LEU A 163 -2.13 -26.95 4.51
C LEU A 163 -2.13 -28.13 5.49
N LYS A 164 -1.30 -28.03 6.53
CA LYS A 164 -1.28 -28.93 7.70
C LYS A 164 -1.65 -28.14 8.94
N TYR A 165 -2.64 -28.63 9.67
CA TYR A 165 -3.10 -28.01 10.92
C TYR A 165 -2.48 -28.74 12.09
N LYS A 166 -1.93 -27.98 13.03
CA LYS A 166 -1.27 -28.55 14.21
C LYS A 166 -1.55 -27.70 15.43
N THR A 167 -1.66 -28.37 16.56
CA THR A 167 -1.60 -27.75 17.88
C THR A 167 -0.25 -28.07 18.51
N LEU A 168 0.47 -27.05 18.96
CA LEU A 168 1.77 -27.18 19.60
C LEU A 168 1.71 -26.60 21.02
N PHE A 169 2.03 -27.41 22.02
CA PHE A 169 2.14 -26.93 23.40
C PHE A 169 3.44 -26.17 23.60
N SER A 170 3.37 -24.98 24.18
CA SER A 170 4.52 -24.20 24.63
C SER A 170 4.69 -24.35 26.14
N SER A 171 5.84 -24.88 26.56
CA SER A 171 6.28 -24.88 27.95
C SER A 171 6.71 -23.49 28.42
N ASN A 172 7.24 -22.65 27.53
CA ASN A 172 7.63 -21.27 27.85
C ASN A 172 6.42 -20.40 28.22
N VAL A 173 5.29 -20.60 27.55
CA VAL A 173 4.07 -19.81 27.75
C VAL A 173 3.04 -20.54 28.65
N GLY A 174 3.11 -21.88 28.69
CA GLY A 174 2.15 -22.73 29.41
C GLY A 174 0.81 -22.86 28.69
N SER A 175 0.79 -22.80 27.36
CA SER A 175 -0.44 -22.88 26.56
C SER A 175 -0.22 -23.53 25.19
N ASN A 176 -1.30 -23.95 24.55
CA ASN A 176 -1.29 -24.53 23.21
C ASN A 176 -1.45 -23.44 22.15
N TYR A 177 -0.62 -23.45 21.11
CA TYR A 177 -0.79 -22.61 19.93
C TYR A 177 -1.40 -23.39 18.77
N GLN A 178 -2.33 -22.75 18.08
CA GLN A 178 -2.81 -23.23 16.78
C GLN A 178 -1.86 -22.72 15.69
N ILE A 179 -1.25 -23.65 14.97
CA ILE A 179 -0.34 -23.35 13.86
C ILE A 179 -0.85 -24.03 12.59
N THR A 180 -0.80 -23.28 11.49
CA THR A 180 -1.06 -23.81 10.14
C THR A 180 0.22 -23.77 9.35
N ILE A 181 0.64 -24.91 8.80
CA ILE A 181 1.84 -25.04 7.99
C ILE A 181 1.41 -25.19 6.54
N TYR A 182 1.82 -24.25 5.70
CA TYR A 182 1.73 -24.33 4.25
C TYR A 182 2.99 -25.00 3.70
N LEU A 183 2.77 -26.03 2.88
CA LEU A 183 3.81 -26.71 2.11
C LEU A 183 3.62 -26.35 0.63
N PRO A 184 4.67 -25.89 -0.07
CA PRO A 184 4.55 -25.40 -1.43
C PRO A 184 4.12 -26.52 -2.40
N PRO A 185 3.56 -26.18 -3.58
CA PRO A 185 3.32 -27.14 -4.65
C PRO A 185 4.55 -28.01 -4.92
N GLY A 186 4.33 -29.31 -5.09
CA GLY A 186 5.42 -30.27 -5.34
C GLY A 186 6.28 -30.64 -4.11
N TYR A 187 5.93 -30.19 -2.90
CA TYR A 187 6.63 -30.63 -1.68
C TYR A 187 6.57 -32.15 -1.51
N ASP A 188 7.75 -32.78 -1.51
CA ASP A 188 7.94 -34.23 -1.34
C ASP A 188 8.87 -34.51 -0.15
N THR A 189 8.41 -35.36 0.78
CA THR A 189 9.16 -35.76 1.97
C THR A 189 10.37 -36.65 1.64
N LEU A 190 10.34 -37.33 0.49
CA LEU A 190 11.43 -38.19 0.01
C LEU A 190 12.50 -37.41 -0.75
N SER A 191 12.18 -36.20 -1.21
CA SER A 191 13.14 -35.31 -1.86
C SER A 191 14.24 -34.81 -0.90
N GLN A 192 15.39 -34.47 -1.47
CA GLN A 192 16.48 -33.78 -0.78
C GLN A 192 16.32 -32.25 -0.82
N THR A 193 15.35 -31.72 -1.58
CA THR A 193 15.06 -30.28 -1.63
C THR A 193 14.69 -29.77 -0.25
N LYS A 194 15.34 -28.68 0.16
CA LYS A 194 15.07 -27.95 1.40
C LYS A 194 14.53 -26.57 1.05
N TYR A 195 13.66 -26.05 1.90
CA TYR A 195 12.94 -24.81 1.64
C TYR A 195 13.27 -23.75 2.68
N PRO A 196 13.39 -22.46 2.31
CA PRO A 196 13.30 -21.36 3.24
C PRO A 196 11.96 -21.37 4.00
N VAL A 197 11.90 -20.67 5.14
CA VAL A 197 10.70 -20.66 5.98
C VAL A 197 10.29 -19.24 6.36
N ALA A 198 9.02 -18.92 6.12
CA ALA A 198 8.39 -17.67 6.57
C ALA A 198 7.42 -17.94 7.72
N TYR A 199 7.59 -17.23 8.83
CA TYR A 199 6.75 -17.31 10.03
C TYR A 199 5.88 -16.06 10.10
N PHE A 200 4.57 -16.26 9.98
CA PHE A 200 3.56 -15.20 10.03
C PHE A 200 2.95 -15.14 11.43
N GLN A 201 3.06 -13.97 12.06
CA GLN A 201 2.21 -13.58 13.20
C GLN A 201 0.74 -13.49 12.76
N ASP A 202 -0.20 -13.43 13.70
CA ASP A 202 -1.65 -13.32 13.40
C ASP A 202 -2.12 -14.35 12.35
N GLY A 203 -1.60 -15.57 12.43
CA GLY A 203 -1.59 -16.54 11.33
C GLY A 203 -2.95 -16.79 10.68
N SER A 204 -4.01 -17.00 11.46
CA SER A 204 -5.36 -17.17 10.92
C SER A 204 -5.88 -15.96 10.16
N GLU A 205 -5.49 -14.76 10.54
CA GLU A 205 -5.87 -13.52 9.86
C GLU A 205 -5.06 -13.32 8.58
N TYR A 206 -3.75 -13.62 8.56
CA TYR A 206 -2.99 -13.61 7.31
C TYR A 206 -3.56 -14.59 6.27
N ILE A 207 -4.07 -15.75 6.70
CA ILE A 207 -4.76 -16.69 5.79
C ILE A 207 -6.10 -16.11 5.33
N SER A 208 -6.97 -15.70 6.25
CA SER A 208 -8.37 -15.38 5.94
C SER A 208 -8.57 -13.96 5.40
N LEU A 209 -7.90 -12.97 5.98
CA LEU A 209 -7.97 -11.56 5.62
C LEU A 209 -6.83 -11.17 4.67
N GLY A 210 -5.61 -11.64 4.96
CA GLY A 210 -4.42 -11.39 4.14
C GLY A 210 -4.37 -12.19 2.84
N ARG A 211 -5.19 -13.25 2.69
CA ARG A 211 -5.17 -14.17 1.54
C ARG A 211 -3.78 -14.76 1.26
N ALA A 212 -2.94 -14.90 2.29
CA ALA A 212 -1.53 -15.25 2.14
C ALA A 212 -1.31 -16.57 1.39
N VAL A 213 -2.20 -17.55 1.51
CA VAL A 213 -2.10 -18.83 0.77
C VAL A 213 -2.24 -18.61 -0.73
N ASN A 214 -3.20 -17.80 -1.17
CA ASN A 214 -3.35 -17.46 -2.60
C ASN A 214 -2.11 -16.73 -3.10
N VAL A 215 -1.60 -15.78 -2.30
CA VAL A 215 -0.39 -15.02 -2.66
C VAL A 215 0.79 -15.97 -2.82
N LEU A 216 1.00 -16.90 -1.88
CA LEU A 216 2.06 -17.90 -1.97
C LEU A 216 1.93 -18.78 -3.22
N ASP A 217 0.75 -19.35 -3.47
CA ASP A 217 0.50 -20.19 -4.65
C ASP A 217 0.80 -19.43 -5.94
N ASN A 218 0.24 -18.23 -6.08
CA ASN A 218 0.35 -17.41 -7.29
C ASN A 218 1.77 -16.92 -7.54
N LEU A 219 2.51 -16.52 -6.51
CA LEU A 219 3.90 -16.07 -6.66
C LEU A 219 4.86 -17.22 -6.97
N ILE A 220 4.62 -18.41 -6.41
CA ILE A 220 5.40 -19.61 -6.73
C ILE A 220 5.12 -20.08 -8.15
N ASP A 221 3.84 -20.15 -8.56
CA ASP A 221 3.44 -20.56 -9.91
C ASP A 221 3.99 -19.61 -10.98
N SER A 222 3.91 -18.31 -10.74
CA SER A 222 4.49 -17.27 -11.61
C SER A 222 6.01 -17.14 -11.50
N SER A 223 6.68 -18.00 -10.72
CA SER A 223 8.13 -18.01 -10.52
C SER A 223 8.71 -16.68 -10.02
N LYS A 224 7.91 -15.85 -9.34
CA LYS A 224 8.39 -14.61 -8.71
C LYS A 224 9.18 -14.89 -7.43
N ILE A 225 8.82 -15.95 -6.70
CA ILE A 225 9.54 -16.40 -5.50
C ILE A 225 10.00 -17.86 -5.63
N GLU A 226 11.10 -18.21 -4.96
CA GLU A 226 11.45 -19.61 -4.75
C GLU A 226 10.37 -20.28 -3.88
N PRO A 227 10.09 -21.60 -4.05
CA PRO A 227 9.17 -22.29 -3.17
C PRO A 227 9.61 -22.17 -1.70
N ILE A 228 8.70 -21.79 -0.81
CA ILE A 228 8.95 -21.68 0.64
C ILE A 228 7.92 -22.48 1.44
N ILE A 229 8.31 -22.85 2.67
CA ILE A 229 7.34 -23.26 3.70
C ILE A 229 6.86 -22.00 4.42
N ALA A 230 5.55 -21.90 4.68
CA ALA A 230 5.00 -20.82 5.50
C ALA A 230 4.33 -21.38 6.76
N VAL A 231 4.61 -20.77 7.91
CA VAL A 231 4.10 -21.17 9.23
C VAL A 231 3.27 -20.02 9.79
N PHE A 232 1.96 -20.20 9.81
CA PHE A 232 0.98 -19.23 10.30
C PHE A 232 0.66 -19.52 11.76
N VAL A 233 1.07 -18.62 12.67
CA VAL A 233 0.93 -18.79 14.12
C VAL A 233 -0.20 -17.90 14.63
N THR A 234 -1.28 -18.51 15.14
CA THR A 234 -2.39 -17.74 15.72
C THR A 234 -2.09 -17.48 17.21
N PRO A 235 -2.01 -16.23 17.67
CA PRO A 235 -1.79 -15.93 19.08
C PRO A 235 -3.00 -16.33 19.93
N ASN A 236 -2.75 -16.71 21.19
CA ASN A 236 -3.81 -17.02 22.15
C ASN A 236 -4.38 -15.74 22.78
N ASN A 237 -3.49 -14.77 23.06
CA ASN A 237 -3.86 -13.43 23.48
C ASN A 237 -2.89 -12.45 22.84
N ARG A 238 -3.28 -11.96 21.65
CA ARG A 238 -2.49 -11.06 20.82
C ARG A 238 -1.88 -9.90 21.60
N ASN A 239 -2.67 -9.21 22.43
CA ASN A 239 -2.20 -8.03 23.14
C ASN A 239 -1.17 -8.39 24.23
N ASP A 240 -1.39 -9.45 25.00
CA ASP A 240 -0.47 -9.84 26.06
C ASP A 240 0.84 -10.44 25.51
N GLU A 241 0.73 -11.19 24.41
CA GLU A 241 1.86 -11.89 23.77
C GLU A 241 2.69 -10.96 22.88
N TYR A 242 2.11 -9.95 22.24
CA TYR A 242 2.84 -9.07 21.32
C TYR A 242 3.28 -7.75 21.96
N ALA A 243 2.53 -7.29 22.97
CA ALA A 243 2.70 -5.99 23.57
C ALA A 243 2.67 -5.99 25.11
N GLY A 244 2.34 -7.12 25.74
CA GLY A 244 2.15 -7.21 27.20
C GLY A 244 3.24 -8.00 27.92
N ASN A 245 2.83 -8.71 28.97
CA ASN A 245 3.73 -9.35 29.92
C ASN A 245 4.29 -10.68 29.42
N LYS A 246 3.61 -11.33 28.45
CA LYS A 246 4.02 -12.62 27.89
C LYS A 246 4.96 -12.52 26.70
N ARG A 247 5.28 -11.32 26.23
CA ARG A 247 6.11 -11.12 25.02
C ARG A 247 7.47 -11.78 25.07
N ASN A 248 8.09 -11.90 26.24
CA ASN A 248 9.39 -12.57 26.37
C ASN A 248 9.24 -14.09 26.25
N GLN A 249 8.23 -14.66 26.91
CA GLN A 249 7.90 -16.08 26.81
C GLN A 249 7.46 -16.46 25.38
N TYR A 250 6.75 -15.56 24.70
CA TYR A 250 6.35 -15.74 23.31
C TYR A 250 7.54 -15.79 22.35
N GLN A 251 8.53 -14.91 22.54
CA GLN A 251 9.80 -14.98 21.81
C GLN A 251 10.49 -16.33 22.03
N LEU A 252 10.57 -16.79 23.29
CA LEU A 252 11.16 -18.08 23.64
C LEU A 252 10.41 -19.27 23.03
N PHE A 253 9.08 -19.20 22.94
CA PHE A 253 8.29 -20.19 22.21
C PHE A 253 8.72 -20.30 20.75
N PHE A 254 8.90 -19.17 20.06
CA PHE A 254 9.35 -19.18 18.66
C PHE A 254 10.71 -19.87 18.51
N VAL A 255 11.69 -19.43 19.28
CA VAL A 255 13.09 -19.85 19.07
C VAL A 255 13.42 -21.22 19.65
N ASN A 256 12.84 -21.60 20.79
CA ASN A 256 13.20 -22.83 21.49
C ASN A 256 12.24 -24.00 21.22
N GLU A 257 11.04 -23.73 20.69
CA GLU A 257 10.00 -24.77 20.56
C GLU A 257 9.47 -24.84 19.12
N LEU A 258 8.98 -23.73 18.57
CA LEU A 258 8.35 -23.74 17.24
C LEU A 258 9.38 -23.97 16.12
N VAL A 259 10.46 -23.19 16.06
CA VAL A 259 11.49 -23.35 15.03
C VAL A 259 12.10 -24.76 15.07
N PRO A 260 12.55 -25.29 16.23
CA PRO A 260 13.04 -26.66 16.32
C PRO A 260 12.02 -27.71 15.92
N TYR A 261 10.73 -27.53 16.26
CA TYR A 261 9.68 -28.45 15.81
C TYR A 261 9.57 -28.48 14.29
N ILE A 262 9.56 -27.31 13.65
CA ILE A 262 9.43 -27.18 12.19
C ILE A 262 10.66 -27.77 11.49
N ASP A 263 11.87 -27.43 11.93
CA ASP A 263 13.13 -27.91 11.34
C ASP A 263 13.32 -29.43 11.49
N ASN A 264 12.82 -30.03 12.57
CA ASN A 264 12.89 -31.48 12.77
C ASN A 264 11.80 -32.25 12.03
N THR A 265 10.70 -31.59 11.64
CA THR A 265 9.53 -32.25 11.02
C THR A 265 9.50 -32.09 9.51
N TYR A 266 9.97 -30.95 8.99
CA TYR A 266 9.86 -30.57 7.59
C TYR A 266 11.25 -30.31 6.96
N LYS A 267 11.32 -30.30 5.64
CA LYS A 267 12.56 -30.10 4.89
C LYS A 267 12.93 -28.61 4.84
N THR A 268 13.42 -28.05 5.93
CA THR A 268 13.79 -26.63 6.00
C THR A 268 15.28 -26.40 5.72
N ILE A 269 15.62 -25.17 5.34
CA ILE A 269 16.99 -24.66 5.40
C ILE A 269 17.17 -23.97 6.76
N PRO A 270 17.89 -24.57 7.72
CA PRO A 270 17.99 -24.03 9.07
C PRO A 270 19.06 -22.93 9.16
N ALA A 271 18.91 -21.86 8.38
CA ALA A 271 19.85 -20.75 8.31
C ALA A 271 19.12 -19.41 8.55
N PRO A 272 19.73 -18.44 9.27
CA PRO A 272 19.04 -17.19 9.62
C PRO A 272 18.63 -16.36 8.41
N ASP A 273 19.48 -16.32 7.38
CA ASP A 273 19.26 -15.65 6.10
C ASP A 273 18.25 -16.37 5.19
N LYS A 274 17.70 -17.50 5.64
CA LYS A 274 16.60 -18.24 4.98
C LYS A 274 15.36 -18.35 5.88
N ARG A 275 15.30 -17.56 6.97
CA ARG A 275 14.22 -17.59 7.94
C ARG A 275 13.64 -16.20 8.18
N LEU A 276 12.40 -16.01 7.72
CA LEU A 276 11.63 -14.78 7.89
C LEU A 276 10.69 -14.88 9.09
N VAL A 277 10.66 -13.85 9.93
CA VAL A 277 9.55 -13.58 10.86
C VAL A 277 8.87 -12.28 10.47
N MET A 278 7.55 -12.30 10.31
CA MET A 278 6.80 -11.13 9.88
C MET A 278 5.41 -11.02 10.52
N GLY A 279 4.90 -9.79 10.61
CA GLY A 279 3.57 -9.53 11.14
C GLY A 279 3.09 -8.10 10.89
N ASP A 280 1.78 -7.89 11.08
CA ASP A 280 1.14 -6.58 11.01
C ASP A 280 1.07 -5.91 12.39
N SER A 281 1.11 -4.58 12.47
CA SER A 281 0.80 -3.84 13.70
C SER A 281 1.61 -4.34 14.92
N PHE A 282 0.96 -4.87 15.96
CA PHE A 282 1.64 -5.52 17.09
C PHE A 282 2.38 -6.80 16.71
N GLY A 283 1.90 -7.56 15.72
CA GLY A 283 2.64 -8.62 15.05
C GLY A 283 3.96 -8.12 14.48
N GLY A 284 3.99 -6.90 13.93
CA GLY A 284 5.22 -6.24 13.51
C GLY A 284 6.16 -5.93 14.69
N ASN A 285 5.62 -5.39 15.78
CA ASN A 285 6.38 -5.13 17.01
C ASN A 285 7.07 -6.39 17.57
N ILE A 286 6.33 -7.49 17.71
CA ILE A 286 6.89 -8.74 18.24
C ILE A 286 7.86 -9.39 17.25
N SER A 287 7.64 -9.25 15.94
CA SER A 287 8.56 -9.77 14.90
C SER A 287 9.90 -9.03 14.93
N ALA A 288 9.88 -7.71 15.15
CA ALA A 288 11.09 -6.91 15.34
C ALA A 288 11.84 -7.31 16.63
N LEU A 289 11.13 -7.57 17.73
CA LEU A 289 11.75 -8.08 18.97
C LEU A 289 12.38 -9.46 18.78
N ILE A 290 11.65 -10.40 18.16
CA ILE A 290 12.14 -11.77 17.90
C ILE A 290 13.40 -11.73 17.05
N SER A 291 13.36 -11.05 15.89
CA SER A 291 14.50 -11.00 14.98
C SER A 291 15.70 -10.28 15.60
N TYR A 292 15.46 -9.17 16.30
CA TYR A 292 16.55 -8.44 16.91
C TYR A 292 17.17 -9.16 18.10
N ASN A 293 16.39 -9.84 18.94
CA ASN A 293 16.95 -10.58 20.09
C ASN A 293 17.61 -11.90 19.69
N TYR A 294 17.17 -12.50 18.58
CA TYR A 294 17.65 -13.80 18.11
C TYR A 294 18.02 -13.76 16.62
N PRO A 295 18.98 -12.90 16.22
CA PRO A 295 19.42 -12.77 14.82
C PRO A 295 20.07 -14.07 14.28
N GLU A 296 20.57 -14.92 15.16
CA GLU A 296 21.09 -16.26 14.85
C GLU A 296 19.99 -17.28 14.54
N VAL A 297 18.72 -16.92 14.75
CA VAL A 297 17.55 -17.70 14.33
C VAL A 297 16.84 -17.01 13.18
N PHE A 298 16.58 -15.71 13.28
CA PHE A 298 15.82 -14.95 12.28
C PHE A 298 16.67 -13.80 11.73
N GLY A 299 17.26 -14.03 10.56
CA GLY A 299 18.03 -13.02 9.83
C GLY A 299 17.17 -12.15 8.92
N LEU A 300 15.88 -12.45 8.75
CA LEU A 300 14.95 -11.69 7.89
C LEU A 300 13.74 -11.23 8.71
N CYS A 301 13.38 -9.95 8.62
CA CYS A 301 12.23 -9.37 9.32
C CYS A 301 11.34 -8.54 8.39
N GLY A 302 10.06 -8.90 8.31
CA GLY A 302 9.05 -8.20 7.52
C GLY A 302 8.02 -7.50 8.41
N LEU A 303 7.82 -6.20 8.21
CA LEU A 303 6.91 -5.39 9.01
C LEU A 303 5.82 -4.78 8.15
N HIS A 304 4.57 -5.14 8.44
CA HIS A 304 3.39 -4.44 7.96
C HIS A 304 2.92 -3.46 9.04
N SER A 305 3.13 -2.16 8.84
CA SER A 305 2.73 -1.09 9.77
C SER A 305 3.15 -1.36 11.23
N GLY A 306 4.44 -1.65 11.48
CA GLY A 306 4.96 -2.05 12.79
C GLY A 306 4.61 -1.06 13.91
N ALA A 307 3.78 -1.49 14.87
CA ALA A 307 3.29 -0.64 15.95
C ALA A 307 4.23 -0.68 17.16
N PHE A 308 5.29 0.12 17.13
CA PHE A 308 6.36 0.06 18.13
C PHE A 308 6.07 0.67 19.49
N TRP A 309 4.99 1.42 19.69
CA TRP A 309 4.70 2.13 20.94
C TRP A 309 4.58 1.29 22.23
N PRO A 310 4.26 -0.03 22.20
CA PRO A 310 4.21 -0.84 23.41
C PRO A 310 5.49 -0.80 24.25
N ASN A 311 5.32 -0.99 25.56
CA ASN A 311 6.43 -1.07 26.53
C ASN A 311 7.40 0.12 26.43
N ASN A 312 6.86 1.33 26.24
CA ASN A 312 7.64 2.56 26.05
C ASN A 312 8.62 2.45 24.87
N TYR A 313 8.11 2.07 23.70
CA TYR A 313 8.89 1.92 22.48
C TYR A 313 10.03 0.90 22.60
N GLU A 314 9.84 -0.19 23.37
CA GLU A 314 10.90 -1.15 23.70
C GLU A 314 11.61 -1.70 22.46
N ALA A 315 10.86 -2.25 21.50
CA ALA A 315 11.42 -2.84 20.28
C ALA A 315 12.23 -1.82 19.48
N TYR A 316 11.63 -0.65 19.25
CA TYR A 316 12.27 0.45 18.53
C TYR A 316 13.55 0.90 19.24
N ASN A 317 13.47 1.21 20.53
CA ASN A 317 14.59 1.70 21.34
C ASN A 317 15.73 0.67 21.44
N LEU A 318 15.40 -0.61 21.53
CA LEU A 318 16.38 -1.69 21.57
C LEU A 318 17.17 -1.79 20.26
N ILE A 319 16.49 -1.59 19.13
CA ILE A 319 17.10 -1.63 17.80
C ILE A 319 17.92 -0.36 17.54
N ILE A 320 17.35 0.82 17.79
CA ILE A 320 18.02 2.07 17.44
C ILE A 320 19.21 2.44 18.34
N ASN A 321 19.24 1.94 19.58
CA ASN A 321 20.32 2.20 20.54
C ASN A 321 21.26 1.01 20.74
N GLY A 322 20.93 -0.16 20.17
CA GLY A 322 21.75 -1.35 20.33
C GLY A 322 22.76 -1.54 19.19
N PRO A 323 23.58 -2.61 19.26
CA PRO A 323 24.56 -2.90 18.22
C PRO A 323 23.89 -3.27 16.90
N ILE A 324 24.54 -2.93 15.78
CA ILE A 324 24.10 -3.39 14.47
C ILE A 324 24.15 -4.92 14.40
N LYS A 325 23.06 -5.54 13.97
CA LYS A 325 22.91 -7.00 13.83
C LYS A 325 22.72 -7.37 12.38
N ASN A 326 23.14 -8.57 11.99
CA ASN A 326 22.96 -9.08 10.63
C ASN A 326 21.50 -9.49 10.39
N ILE A 327 20.64 -8.51 10.13
CA ILE A 327 19.20 -8.69 9.89
C ILE A 327 18.84 -7.87 8.65
N LYS A 328 18.14 -8.50 7.71
CA LYS A 328 17.54 -7.82 6.56
C LYS A 328 16.10 -7.42 6.89
N TRP A 329 15.70 -6.22 6.50
CA TRP A 329 14.40 -5.64 6.86
C TRP A 329 13.53 -5.35 5.65
N SER A 330 12.23 -5.58 5.74
CA SER A 330 11.24 -5.11 4.76
C SER A 330 10.14 -4.35 5.49
N LEU A 331 9.94 -3.08 5.15
CA LEU A 331 9.02 -2.18 5.86
C LEU A 331 7.90 -1.68 4.96
N ILE A 332 6.64 -1.97 5.29
CA ILE A 332 5.49 -1.48 4.51
C ILE A 332 4.53 -0.73 5.41
N TRP A 333 4.07 0.44 5.00
CA TRP A 333 3.10 1.22 5.76
C TRP A 333 2.29 2.18 4.86
N GLY A 334 1.20 2.71 5.43
CA GLY A 334 0.30 3.66 4.80
C GLY A 334 0.59 5.11 5.19
N THR A 335 0.23 6.08 4.35
CA THR A 335 0.26 7.51 4.72
C THR A 335 -0.98 7.94 5.51
N TYR A 336 -2.07 7.16 5.45
CA TYR A 336 -3.32 7.40 6.18
C TYR A 336 -3.43 6.58 7.48
N GLU A 337 -2.32 6.42 8.19
CA GLU A 337 -2.28 5.78 9.51
C GLU A 337 -1.48 6.58 10.53
N SER A 338 -1.73 6.38 11.83
CA SER A 338 -1.04 7.14 12.88
C SER A 338 0.45 6.78 13.03
N LEU A 339 0.91 5.68 12.41
CA LEU A 339 2.25 5.14 12.59
C LEU A 339 3.27 5.61 11.54
N PHE A 340 2.84 6.30 10.47
CA PHE A 340 3.73 6.60 9.32
C PHE A 340 5.02 7.33 9.73
N SER A 341 4.94 8.23 10.72
CA SER A 341 6.09 9.02 11.17
C SER A 341 7.15 8.12 11.82
N ASN A 342 6.71 7.17 12.65
CA ASN A 342 7.58 6.23 13.32
C ASN A 342 8.19 5.24 12.31
N MET A 343 7.41 4.79 11.32
CA MET A 343 7.91 3.89 10.27
C MET A 343 8.96 4.57 9.39
N ARG A 344 8.74 5.83 8.99
CA ARG A 344 9.75 6.63 8.26
C ARG A 344 11.02 6.82 9.08
N SER A 345 10.89 7.22 10.34
CA SER A 345 12.04 7.38 11.23
C SER A 345 12.83 6.07 11.41
N PHE A 346 12.12 4.95 11.53
CA PHE A 346 12.75 3.63 11.63
C PHE A 346 13.49 3.26 10.34
N ARG A 347 12.85 3.43 9.17
CA ARG A 347 13.50 3.26 7.86
C ARG A 347 14.77 4.11 7.75
N ASP A 348 14.69 5.40 8.09
CA ASP A 348 15.81 6.32 7.96
C ASP A 348 16.98 5.89 8.85
N PHE A 349 16.70 5.40 10.06
CA PHE A 349 17.70 4.78 10.92
C PHE A 349 18.35 3.55 10.25
N LEU A 350 17.56 2.64 9.67
CA LEU A 350 18.08 1.45 8.99
C LEU A 350 19.02 1.82 7.84
N ILE A 351 18.62 2.79 7.00
CA ILE A 351 19.40 3.27 5.85
C ILE A 351 20.72 3.90 6.32
N VAL A 352 20.67 4.82 7.30
CA VAL A 352 21.87 5.51 7.82
C VAL A 352 22.87 4.52 8.40
N ASN A 353 22.38 3.43 9.01
CA ASN A 353 23.21 2.38 9.60
C ASN A 353 23.51 1.21 8.64
N GLN A 354 23.24 1.38 7.33
CA GLN A 354 23.60 0.43 6.28
C GLN A 354 23.00 -0.97 6.46
N TYR A 355 21.83 -1.08 7.09
CA TYR A 355 21.06 -2.30 7.04
C TYR A 355 20.61 -2.58 5.61
N GLU A 356 20.63 -3.85 5.20
CA GLU A 356 19.98 -4.27 3.97
C GLU A 356 18.46 -4.19 4.17
N THR A 357 17.82 -3.26 3.46
CA THR A 357 16.41 -2.95 3.70
C THR A 357 15.65 -2.68 2.42
N ASP A 358 14.44 -3.24 2.37
CA ASP A 358 13.38 -2.85 1.44
C ASP A 358 12.30 -2.06 2.17
N TRP A 359 11.59 -1.19 1.45
CA TRP A 359 10.42 -0.52 2.00
C TRP A 359 9.41 -0.09 0.94
N LEU A 360 8.17 0.09 1.37
CA LEU A 360 7.05 0.58 0.57
C LEU A 360 6.12 1.48 1.41
N GLU A 361 5.86 2.69 0.94
CA GLU A 361 4.84 3.58 1.50
C GLU A 361 3.71 3.77 0.48
N ARG A 362 2.45 3.63 0.91
CA ARG A 362 1.27 3.77 0.04
C ARG A 362 0.26 4.77 0.59
N PRO A 363 -0.55 5.45 -0.25
CA PRO A 363 -1.70 6.24 0.19
C PRO A 363 -2.88 5.35 0.64
N GLU A 364 -2.63 4.56 1.67
CA GLU A 364 -3.56 3.62 2.29
C GLU A 364 -3.55 3.78 3.82
N GLY A 365 -4.52 3.18 4.51
CA GLY A 365 -4.61 3.22 5.96
C GLY A 365 -4.03 2.00 6.67
N HIS A 366 -4.21 1.96 8.00
CA HIS A 366 -3.80 0.85 8.87
C HIS A 366 -4.79 -0.33 8.73
N SER A 367 -4.76 -0.98 7.58
CA SER A 367 -5.83 -1.91 7.17
C SER A 367 -5.29 -3.20 6.57
N TRP A 368 -6.12 -4.24 6.65
CA TRP A 368 -5.90 -5.49 5.92
C TRP A 368 -5.91 -5.30 4.39
N GLY A 369 -6.44 -4.19 3.87
CA GLY A 369 -6.34 -3.84 2.45
C GLY A 369 -4.89 -3.68 2.02
N LEU A 370 -4.17 -2.78 2.70
CA LEU A 370 -2.74 -2.55 2.49
C LEU A 370 -1.93 -3.83 2.69
N TRP A 371 -2.09 -4.47 3.86
CA TRP A 371 -1.27 -5.61 4.23
C TRP A 371 -1.46 -6.80 3.29
N ARG A 372 -2.70 -7.10 2.88
CA ARG A 372 -3.00 -8.12 1.87
C ARG A 372 -2.37 -7.79 0.52
N ALA A 373 -2.42 -6.53 0.13
CA ALA A 373 -1.91 -6.06 -1.16
C ALA A 373 -0.38 -5.96 -1.23
N SER A 374 0.33 -6.26 -0.15
CA SER A 374 1.77 -6.05 -0.06
C SER A 374 2.56 -7.23 0.50
N ILE A 375 1.92 -8.39 0.71
CA ILE A 375 2.62 -9.63 1.11
C ILE A 375 3.65 -10.01 0.04
N ASP A 376 3.30 -9.83 -1.23
CA ASP A 376 4.16 -10.06 -2.39
C ASP A 376 5.50 -9.34 -2.26
N ARG A 377 5.48 -8.05 -1.92
CA ARG A 377 6.69 -7.24 -1.81
C ARG A 377 7.68 -7.81 -0.80
N ILE A 378 7.19 -8.22 0.37
CA ILE A 378 8.04 -8.83 1.41
C ILE A 378 8.61 -10.17 0.92
N LEU A 379 7.78 -11.02 0.32
CA LEU A 379 8.21 -12.34 -0.12
C LEU A 379 9.16 -12.29 -1.32
N GLU A 380 8.89 -11.44 -2.31
CA GLU A 380 9.75 -11.21 -3.48
C GLU A 380 11.12 -10.67 -3.08
N TYR A 381 11.18 -9.79 -2.08
CA TYR A 381 12.45 -9.27 -1.59
C TYR A 381 13.30 -10.34 -0.89
N PHE A 382 12.70 -11.18 -0.06
CA PHE A 382 13.43 -12.15 0.75
C PHE A 382 13.69 -13.50 0.09
N PHE A 383 12.81 -13.91 -0.82
CA PHE A 383 12.85 -15.22 -1.47
C PHE A 383 12.70 -15.11 -2.99
N PRO A 384 13.44 -14.21 -3.68
CA PRO A 384 13.34 -14.10 -5.12
C PRO A 384 13.73 -15.44 -5.76
N ASN A 385 13.01 -15.85 -6.80
CA ASN A 385 13.40 -17.06 -7.52
C ASN A 385 14.70 -16.78 -8.32
N SER A 386 15.81 -17.39 -7.91
CA SER A 386 17.12 -17.23 -8.55
C SER A 386 17.21 -17.86 -9.95
N SER A 387 16.14 -18.45 -10.49
CA SER A 387 16.06 -18.67 -11.96
C SER A 387 15.88 -17.38 -12.78
N SER A 388 15.83 -16.24 -12.09
CA SER A 388 16.09 -14.90 -12.62
C SER A 388 17.57 -14.46 -12.50
N ASP A 389 18.52 -15.41 -12.37
CA ASP A 389 19.97 -15.18 -12.44
C ASP A 389 20.40 -14.65 -13.83
N ILE A 390 20.07 -13.39 -14.12
CA ILE A 390 20.98 -12.47 -14.78
C ILE A 390 21.82 -11.88 -13.66
N ILE A 391 23.00 -12.49 -13.45
CA ILE A 391 24.21 -11.93 -12.84
C ILE A 391 23.95 -10.72 -11.92
N HIS A 392 23.71 -10.96 -10.63
CA HIS A 392 23.96 -9.95 -9.61
C HIS A 392 25.47 -9.79 -9.38
N SER A 393 26.14 -9.13 -10.30
CA SER A 393 27.26 -8.26 -9.95
C SER A 393 26.68 -6.94 -9.43
N ASN A 394 27.23 -6.43 -8.33
CA ASN A 394 26.87 -5.16 -7.67
C ASN A 394 27.07 -3.92 -8.57
N GLU A 395 26.28 -3.82 -9.63
CA GLU A 395 25.90 -2.59 -10.31
C GLU A 395 24.40 -2.74 -10.56
N LEU A 396 23.59 -1.82 -10.00
CA LEU A 396 22.19 -1.68 -10.40
C LEU A 396 22.16 -1.75 -11.93
N GLU A 397 21.49 -2.74 -12.51
CA GLU A 397 21.43 -2.89 -13.96
C GLU A 397 20.77 -1.65 -14.55
N ILE A 398 21.62 -0.72 -14.97
CA ILE A 398 21.22 0.49 -15.66
C ILE A 398 20.97 0.08 -17.11
N ASN A 399 19.89 -0.66 -17.36
CA ASN A 399 19.60 -1.24 -18.67
C ASN A 399 18.59 -0.41 -19.49
N THR A 400 18.06 0.69 -18.94
CA THR A 400 17.11 1.57 -19.62
C THR A 400 17.40 3.05 -19.38
N PHE A 401 17.03 3.88 -20.35
CA PHE A 401 16.92 5.33 -20.15
C PHE A 401 15.70 5.61 -19.27
N LYS A 402 15.87 6.39 -18.20
CA LYS A 402 14.77 6.75 -17.31
C LYS A 402 14.93 8.16 -16.79
N LEU A 403 13.89 8.99 -16.93
CA LEU A 403 13.76 10.25 -16.20
C LEU A 403 12.84 10.00 -15.01
N PHE A 404 13.20 10.46 -13.82
CA PHE A 404 12.38 10.32 -12.62
C PHE A 404 11.57 11.59 -12.38
N GLN A 405 10.45 11.46 -11.66
CA GLN A 405 9.69 12.63 -11.21
C GLN A 405 10.56 13.45 -10.25
N ASN A 406 10.64 14.77 -10.45
CA ASN A 406 11.36 15.66 -9.56
C ASN A 406 10.77 15.62 -8.15
N TYR A 407 11.62 15.73 -7.11
CA TYR A 407 11.19 15.74 -5.72
C TYR A 407 11.90 16.85 -4.93
N PRO A 408 11.16 17.65 -4.14
CA PRO A 408 9.69 17.68 -4.02
C PRO A 408 9.00 18.13 -5.32
N ASN A 409 7.73 17.76 -5.52
CA ASN A 409 6.83 18.30 -6.54
C ASN A 409 5.38 18.28 -6.00
N PRO A 410 4.74 19.44 -5.74
CA PRO A 410 5.17 20.80 -6.05
C PRO A 410 6.42 21.24 -5.27
N PHE A 411 7.16 22.21 -5.78
CA PHE A 411 8.43 22.66 -5.19
C PHE A 411 8.49 24.16 -4.98
N ASN A 412 9.29 24.60 -4.00
CA ASN A 412 9.54 26.02 -3.70
C ASN A 412 10.86 26.23 -2.91
N PRO A 413 11.83 27.01 -3.41
CA PRO A 413 12.14 27.25 -4.82
C PRO A 413 12.98 26.10 -5.43
N GLY A 414 13.39 25.11 -4.63
CA GLY A 414 14.31 24.05 -5.01
C GLY A 414 13.65 22.68 -5.18
N THR A 415 14.12 21.90 -6.15
CA THR A 415 13.75 20.50 -6.39
C THR A 415 14.95 19.71 -6.91
N VAL A 416 14.86 18.39 -6.86
CA VAL A 416 15.90 17.48 -7.35
C VAL A 416 15.34 16.69 -8.54
N ILE A 417 16.08 16.68 -9.65
CA ILE A 417 15.75 15.90 -10.85
C ILE A 417 16.76 14.76 -11.00
N SER A 418 16.28 13.53 -10.99
CA SER A 418 17.12 12.35 -11.19
C SER A 418 16.84 11.71 -12.55
N TYR A 419 17.88 11.13 -13.18
CA TYR A 419 17.75 10.34 -14.40
C TYR A 419 18.84 9.27 -14.50
N GLN A 420 18.65 8.33 -15.42
CA GLN A 420 19.49 7.17 -15.62
C GLN A 420 19.80 6.97 -17.11
N LEU A 421 21.06 6.64 -17.42
CA LEU A 421 21.58 6.43 -18.76
C LEU A 421 22.17 5.02 -18.89
N PRO A 422 21.66 4.16 -19.79
CA PRO A 422 22.13 2.79 -19.93
C PRO A 422 23.47 2.64 -20.65
N THR A 423 23.84 3.65 -21.43
CA THR A 423 25.10 3.69 -22.17
C THR A 423 25.67 5.10 -22.13
N SER A 424 26.98 5.20 -22.30
CA SER A 424 27.65 6.49 -22.47
C SER A 424 27.12 7.18 -23.72
N CYS A 425 26.53 8.36 -23.58
CA CYS A 425 25.91 9.09 -24.69
C CYS A 425 25.88 10.60 -24.43
N PHE A 426 25.61 11.36 -25.48
CA PHE A 426 25.33 12.79 -25.36
C PHE A 426 23.92 13.02 -24.82
N VAL A 427 23.81 13.81 -23.75
CA VAL A 427 22.55 14.04 -23.03
C VAL A 427 22.28 15.53 -22.88
N THR A 428 21.02 15.90 -23.09
CA THR A 428 20.50 17.21 -22.73
C THR A 428 19.35 17.09 -21.73
N LEU A 429 19.45 17.79 -20.61
CA LEU A 429 18.36 18.00 -19.65
C LEU A 429 18.02 19.49 -19.64
N LYS A 430 16.80 19.82 -20.07
CA LYS A 430 16.34 21.21 -20.25
C LYS A 430 14.99 21.41 -19.59
N ILE A 431 14.70 22.66 -19.22
CA ILE A 431 13.43 23.09 -18.65
C ILE A 431 12.73 24.02 -19.61
N PHE A 432 11.42 23.85 -19.76
CA PHE A 432 10.53 24.59 -20.63
C PHE A 432 9.33 25.13 -19.83
N ASP A 433 8.80 26.28 -20.24
CA ASP A 433 7.49 26.76 -19.80
C ASP A 433 6.34 26.08 -20.56
N VAL A 434 5.09 26.42 -20.21
CA VAL A 434 3.88 25.86 -20.84
C VAL A 434 3.73 26.17 -22.33
N LEU A 435 4.46 27.16 -22.85
CA LEU A 435 4.49 27.52 -24.27
C LEU A 435 5.61 26.78 -25.01
N GLY A 436 6.36 25.90 -24.33
CA GLY A 436 7.51 25.20 -24.89
C GLY A 436 8.75 26.07 -25.03
N LYS A 437 8.80 27.25 -24.42
CA LYS A 437 10.00 28.10 -24.42
C LYS A 437 10.99 27.56 -23.40
N GLU A 438 12.23 27.37 -23.84
CA GLU A 438 13.35 26.98 -22.97
C GLU A 438 13.62 28.08 -21.93
N VAL A 439 13.61 27.69 -20.65
CA VAL A 439 13.87 28.59 -19.51
C VAL A 439 15.17 28.25 -18.78
N ALA A 440 15.67 27.01 -18.89
CA ALA A 440 16.97 26.61 -18.35
C ALA A 440 17.55 25.38 -19.07
N VAL A 441 18.88 25.28 -19.10
CA VAL A 441 19.62 24.08 -19.51
C VAL A 441 20.41 23.58 -18.31
N LEU A 442 20.08 22.38 -17.83
CA LEU A 442 20.69 21.77 -16.66
C LEU A 442 21.87 20.86 -17.05
N VAL A 443 21.76 20.18 -18.19
CA VAL A 443 22.79 19.28 -18.72
C VAL A 443 22.82 19.44 -20.24
N ASN A 444 24.03 19.46 -20.82
CA ASN A 444 24.26 19.49 -22.26
C ASN A 444 25.68 19.01 -22.57
N LYS A 445 25.95 17.71 -22.38
CA LYS A 445 27.29 17.12 -22.52
C LYS A 445 27.21 15.59 -22.69
N GLU A 446 28.33 14.98 -23.05
CA GLU A 446 28.50 13.52 -22.93
C GLU A 446 28.58 13.11 -21.46
N GLN A 447 27.90 12.03 -21.11
CA GLN A 447 27.95 11.41 -19.79
C GLN A 447 28.13 9.90 -19.93
N PRO A 448 28.86 9.27 -18.99
CA PRO A 448 28.96 7.82 -18.96
C PRO A 448 27.60 7.20 -18.61
N ALA A 449 27.47 5.88 -18.85
CA ALA A 449 26.37 5.11 -18.27
C ALA A 449 26.34 5.29 -16.75
N GLY A 450 25.15 5.47 -16.16
CA GLY A 450 25.05 5.85 -14.75
C GLY A 450 23.71 6.46 -14.36
N SER A 451 23.53 6.62 -13.05
CA SER A 451 22.44 7.42 -12.45
C SER A 451 22.96 8.78 -12.05
N PHE A 452 22.18 9.82 -12.33
CA PHE A 452 22.55 11.21 -12.11
C PHE A 452 21.44 11.95 -11.37
N THR A 453 21.85 12.89 -10.53
CA THR A 453 20.97 13.74 -9.74
C THR A 453 21.38 15.19 -9.93
N ILE A 454 20.44 16.06 -10.29
CA ILE A 454 20.66 17.48 -10.53
C ILE A 454 19.74 18.31 -9.63
N ASP A 455 20.32 19.20 -8.84
CA ASP A 455 19.57 20.22 -8.11
C ASP A 455 19.09 21.32 -9.07
N PHE A 456 17.81 21.65 -8.99
CA PHE A 456 17.23 22.78 -9.71
C PHE A 456 16.64 23.80 -8.74
N ASN A 457 17.08 25.06 -8.89
CA ASN A 457 16.55 26.20 -8.17
C ASN A 457 15.85 27.15 -9.14
N SER A 458 14.58 27.43 -8.88
CA SER A 458 13.70 28.24 -9.72
C SER A 458 13.72 29.74 -9.40
N ALA A 459 14.76 30.24 -8.72
CA ALA A 459 14.92 31.66 -8.44
C ALA A 459 14.79 32.50 -9.73
N GLY A 460 13.78 33.37 -9.76
CA GLY A 460 13.47 34.22 -10.93
C GLY A 460 12.31 33.73 -11.82
N LEU A 461 11.81 32.52 -11.64
CA LEU A 461 10.65 31.99 -12.37
C LEU A 461 9.32 32.32 -11.66
N SER A 462 8.22 32.48 -12.40
CA SER A 462 6.87 32.67 -11.82
C SER A 462 6.25 31.33 -11.41
N SER A 463 5.36 31.32 -10.41
CA SER A 463 4.56 30.13 -10.07
C SER A 463 3.83 29.61 -11.31
N GLY A 464 3.77 28.30 -11.46
CA GLY A 464 3.17 27.68 -12.64
C GLY A 464 3.74 26.30 -12.95
N ILE A 465 3.22 25.69 -14.01
CA ILE A 465 3.68 24.41 -14.53
C ILE A 465 4.88 24.64 -15.44
N TYR A 466 5.92 23.85 -15.26
CA TYR A 466 7.07 23.75 -16.13
C TYR A 466 7.25 22.30 -16.55
N TYR A 467 8.00 22.08 -17.62
CA TYR A 467 8.35 20.74 -18.09
C TYR A 467 9.86 20.61 -18.12
N TYR A 468 10.40 19.52 -17.61
CA TYR A 468 11.80 19.17 -17.83
C TYR A 468 11.87 17.96 -18.75
N GLN A 469 12.79 18.02 -19.71
CA GLN A 469 12.95 17.01 -20.75
C GLN A 469 14.38 16.50 -20.74
N LEU A 470 14.50 15.17 -20.67
CA LEU A 470 15.74 14.45 -20.92
C LEU A 470 15.73 13.96 -22.35
N LYS A 471 16.79 14.26 -23.09
CA LYS A 471 16.97 13.83 -24.48
C LYS A 471 18.37 13.27 -24.70
N SER A 472 18.43 12.15 -25.41
CA SER A 472 19.64 11.51 -25.92
C SER A 472 19.33 10.92 -27.31
N GLU A 473 20.29 10.24 -27.92
CA GLU A 473 20.08 9.58 -29.22
C GLU A 473 19.01 8.47 -29.10
N GLY A 474 17.86 8.67 -29.76
CA GLY A 474 16.76 7.70 -29.77
C GLY A 474 15.86 7.70 -28.53
N PHE A 475 16.12 8.52 -27.52
CA PHE A 475 15.29 8.63 -26.31
C PHE A 475 14.91 10.08 -26.00
N THR A 476 13.65 10.29 -25.65
CA THR A 476 13.15 11.57 -25.12
C THR A 476 12.06 11.27 -24.11
N ASP A 477 12.22 11.73 -22.88
CA ASP A 477 11.19 11.69 -21.84
C ASP A 477 11.01 13.10 -21.27
N THR A 478 9.77 13.49 -21.01
CA THR A 478 9.39 14.82 -20.55
C THR A 478 8.44 14.66 -19.38
N LYS A 479 8.71 15.37 -18.28
CA LYS A 479 7.87 15.35 -17.09
C LYS A 479 7.47 16.75 -16.65
N PRO A 480 6.23 16.93 -16.17
CA PRO A 480 5.80 18.18 -15.59
C PRO A 480 6.36 18.37 -14.18
N MET A 481 6.55 19.62 -13.77
CA MET A 481 6.82 20.04 -12.40
C MET A 481 6.02 21.30 -12.07
N LEU A 482 5.54 21.40 -10.84
CA LEU A 482 4.74 22.53 -10.35
C LEU A 482 5.57 23.40 -9.41
N LEU A 483 5.86 24.63 -9.82
CA LEU A 483 6.45 25.65 -8.96
C LEU A 483 5.35 26.41 -8.22
N LEU A 484 5.39 26.36 -6.89
CA LEU A 484 4.52 27.17 -6.03
C LEU A 484 5.38 28.22 -5.33
N LYS A 485 5.09 29.51 -5.50
CA LYS A 485 5.67 30.57 -4.66
C LYS A 485 4.76 30.94 -3.50
#